data_AF-W1XIB9-F1
#
_entry.id   AF-W1XIB9-F1
#
_cell.length_a   1.000
_cell.length_b   1.000
_cell.length_c   1.000
_cell.angle_alpha   90.00
_cell.angle_beta   90.00
_cell.angle_gamma   90.00
#
_symmetry.space_group_name_H-M   'P 1'
#
loop_
_entity.id
_entity.type
_entity.pdbx_description
1 polymer ?
#
loop_
_entity_poly.entity_id
_entity_poly.type
_entity_poly.pdbx_seq_one_letter_code
_entity_poly.pdbx_strand_id
1 'polypeptide(L)' 'FGFGTGPMVALGCKYLRICHLNNCATGVATQDDKLRKNHYHGLPFKVTNYFEFIARETRELMAQLGVTRLVDLIGRTD' A
#
# COMPACT_ATOMS: atom_id res chain seq x y z
N PHE A 1 8.67 -1.92 -9.42
CA PHE A 1 8.44 -1.93 -7.96
C PHE A 1 7.21 -2.76 -7.66
N GLY A 2 7.23 -3.57 -6.59
CA GLY A 2 6.07 -4.37 -6.16
C GLY A 2 5.68 -4.00 -4.74
N PHE A 3 4.37 -3.89 -4.47
CA PHE A 3 3.83 -3.46 -3.19
C PHE A 3 2.78 -4.45 -2.70
N GLY A 4 2.97 -5.02 -1.51
CA GLY A 4 1.99 -5.90 -0.85
C GLY A 4 1.44 -5.24 0.41
N THR A 5 2.27 -5.20 1.46
CA THR A 5 1.86 -4.71 2.79
C THR A 5 1.36 -3.27 2.81
N GLY A 6 2.00 -2.35 2.07
CA GLY A 6 1.59 -0.93 2.03
C GLY A 6 0.14 -0.75 1.61
N PRO A 7 -0.26 -1.23 0.42
CA PRO A 7 -1.66 -1.24 -0.01
C PRO A 7 -2.61 -1.97 0.94
N MET A 8 -2.20 -3.09 1.55
CA MET A 8 -3.03 -3.79 2.55
C MET A 8 -3.31 -2.90 3.78
N VAL A 9 -2.32 -2.14 4.24
CA VAL A 9 -2.49 -1.18 5.34
C VAL A 9 -3.40 -0.03 4.93
N ALA A 10 -3.24 0.52 3.72
CA ALA A 10 -4.14 1.55 3.18
C ALA A 10 -5.61 1.07 3.11
N LEU A 11 -5.82 -0.22 2.85
CA LEU A 11 -7.15 -0.85 2.87
C LEU A 11 -7.69 -1.15 4.28
N GLY A 12 -6.85 -1.09 5.32
CA GLY A 12 -7.30 -1.25 6.72
C GLY A 12 -6.58 -2.35 7.51
N CYS A 13 -5.49 -2.94 7.00
CA CYS A 13 -4.68 -3.85 7.81
C CYS A 13 -4.07 -3.10 9.02
N LYS A 14 -4.21 -3.68 10.21
CA LYS A 14 -3.65 -3.15 11.48
C LYS A 14 -2.36 -3.85 11.92
N TYR A 15 -1.79 -4.66 11.03
CA TYR A 15 -0.51 -5.33 11.24
C TYR A 15 -0.43 -6.20 12.53
N LEU A 16 -1.56 -6.83 12.89
CA LEU A 16 -1.67 -7.71 14.07
C LEU A 16 -0.94 -9.05 13.93
N ARG A 17 -0.52 -9.42 12.70
CA ARG A 17 0.22 -10.66 12.37
C ARG A 17 -0.50 -11.98 12.73
N ILE A 18 -1.82 -11.94 12.84
CA ILE A 18 -2.69 -13.10 13.08
C ILE A 18 -3.32 -13.67 11.79
N CYS A 19 -2.79 -13.30 10.62
CA CYS A 19 -3.41 -13.64 9.32
C CYS A 19 -3.63 -15.15 9.13
N HIS A 20 -2.73 -15.98 9.69
CA HIS A 20 -2.78 -17.45 9.60
C HIS A 20 -3.88 -18.09 10.48
N LEU A 21 -4.48 -17.32 11.40
CA LEU A 21 -5.52 -17.80 12.32
C LEU A 21 -6.94 -17.63 11.77
N ASN A 22 -7.09 -17.11 10.54
CA ASN A 22 -8.38 -16.80 9.93
C ASN A 22 -9.26 -15.83 10.74
N ASN A 23 -8.70 -15.11 11.73
CA ASN A 23 -9.44 -14.24 12.66
C ASN A 23 -9.10 -12.75 12.50
N CYS A 24 -8.79 -12.31 11.27
CA CYS A 24 -8.39 -10.93 11.01
C CYS A 24 -9.45 -9.92 11.48
N ALA A 25 -9.10 -9.13 12.50
CA ALA A 25 -9.99 -8.16 13.15
C ALA A 25 -10.50 -7.03 12.23
N THR A 26 -9.90 -6.85 11.04
CA THR A 26 -10.32 -5.85 10.05
C THR A 26 -10.81 -6.44 8.74
N GLY A 27 -11.08 -7.76 8.71
CA GLY A 27 -11.65 -8.42 7.54
C GLY A 27 -10.72 -8.49 6.32
N VAL A 28 -9.44 -8.12 6.43
CA VAL A 28 -8.49 -8.09 5.30
C VAL A 28 -7.98 -9.49 4.92
N ALA A 29 -7.53 -10.27 5.90
CA ALA A 29 -6.89 -11.57 5.69
C ALA A 29 -7.65 -12.67 6.45
N THR A 30 -8.90 -12.91 6.04
CA THR A 30 -9.78 -13.94 6.59
C THR A 30 -10.78 -14.38 5.52
N GLN A 31 -11.22 -15.64 5.60
CA GLN A 31 -12.33 -16.20 4.83
C GLN A 31 -13.63 -16.27 5.65
N ASP A 32 -13.59 -15.94 6.95
CA ASP A 32 -14.80 -15.91 7.78
C ASP A 32 -15.79 -14.84 7.28
N ASP A 33 -17.01 -15.27 6.95
CA ASP A 33 -18.05 -14.41 6.36
C ASP A 33 -18.46 -13.26 7.26
N LYS A 34 -18.55 -13.48 8.58
CA LYS A 34 -18.94 -12.44 9.53
C LYS A 34 -17.85 -11.38 9.62
N LEU A 35 -16.58 -11.79 9.71
CA LEU A 35 -15.46 -10.86 9.78
C LEU A 35 -15.30 -10.06 8.48
N ARG A 36 -15.42 -10.71 7.32
CA ARG A 36 -15.37 -10.01 6.01
C ARG A 36 -16.50 -8.98 5.88
N LYS A 37 -17.74 -9.38 6.18
CA LYS A 37 -18.92 -8.51 6.02
C LYS A 37 -18.92 -7.35 7.01
N ASN A 38 -18.52 -7.58 8.26
CA ASN A 38 -18.68 -6.61 9.33
C ASN A 38 -17.46 -5.70 9.54
N HIS A 39 -16.25 -6.12 9.14
CA HIS A 39 -15.01 -5.40 9.50
C HIS A 39 -14.17 -4.95 8.32
N TYR A 40 -14.41 -5.46 7.10
CA TYR A 40 -13.73 -4.93 5.93
C TYR A 40 -14.35 -3.61 5.47
N HIS A 41 -13.58 -2.54 5.58
CA HIS A 41 -13.97 -1.18 5.17
C HIS A 41 -12.97 -0.55 4.19
N GLY A 42 -12.25 -1.41 3.46
CA GLY A 42 -11.33 -0.99 2.40
C GLY A 42 -12.11 -0.46 1.20
N LEU A 43 -11.73 0.71 0.71
CA LEU A 43 -12.35 1.35 -0.46
C LEU A 43 -11.29 1.57 -1.54
N PRO A 44 -11.61 1.38 -2.84
CA PRO A 44 -10.63 1.51 -3.91
C PRO A 44 -9.82 2.81 -3.86
N PHE A 45 -10.48 3.95 -3.58
CA PHE A 45 -9.80 5.25 -3.53
C PHE A 45 -8.71 5.33 -2.44
N LYS A 46 -8.79 4.54 -1.36
CA LYS A 46 -7.74 4.56 -0.33
C LYS A 46 -6.40 4.06 -0.88
N VAL A 47 -6.45 3.06 -1.76
CA VAL A 47 -5.26 2.53 -2.43
C VAL A 47 -4.80 3.46 -3.54
N THR A 48 -5.73 4.05 -4.29
CA THR A 48 -5.39 5.09 -5.28
C THR A 48 -4.65 6.25 -4.63
N ASN A 49 -5.19 6.82 -3.55
CA ASN A 49 -4.57 7.91 -2.81
C ASN A 49 -3.18 7.53 -2.26
N TYR A 50 -3.02 6.30 -1.75
CA TYR A 50 -1.72 5.79 -1.31
C TYR A 50 -0.68 5.86 -2.44
N PHE A 51 -1.02 5.38 -3.64
CA PHE A 51 -0.10 5.42 -4.77
C PHE A 51 0.11 6.82 -5.33
N GLU A 52 -0.91 7.68 -5.32
CA GLU A 52 -0.76 9.09 -5.70
C GLU A 52 0.25 9.81 -4.79
N PHE A 53 0.21 9.55 -3.48
CA PHE A 53 1.16 10.13 -2.53
C PHE A 53 2.58 9.59 -2.73
N ILE A 54 2.74 8.28 -2.91
CA ILE A 54 4.05 7.67 -3.22
C ILE A 54 4.63 8.24 -4.52
N ALA A 55 3.81 8.34 -5.58
CA ALA A 55 4.25 8.89 -6.86
C ALA A 55 4.61 10.37 -6.77
N ARG A 56 3.87 11.16 -5.98
CA ARG A 56 4.17 12.57 -5.73
C ARG A 56 5.50 12.74 -5.01
N GLU A 57 5.70 12.07 -3.88
CA GLU A 57 6.95 12.14 -3.12
C GLU A 57 8.14 11.69 -3.97
N THR A 58 7.99 10.60 -4.74
CA THR A 58 9.01 10.14 -5.69
C THR A 58 9.40 11.25 -6.66
N ARG A 59 8.42 11.95 -7.24
CA ARG A 59 8.68 13.06 -8.17
C ARG A 59 9.34 14.27 -7.49
N GLU A 60 8.97 14.57 -6.24
CA GLU A 60 9.58 15.66 -5.47
C GLU A 60 11.06 15.36 -5.20
N LEU A 61 11.40 14.12 -4.84
CA LEU A 61 12.79 13.68 -4.68
C LEU A 61 13.55 13.71 -6.02
N MET A 62 12.94 13.26 -7.11
CA MET A 62 13.53 13.35 -8.45
C MET A 62 13.84 14.80 -8.84
N ALA A 63 12.93 15.73 -8.53
CA ALA A 63 13.12 17.15 -8.81
C ALA A 63 14.30 17.75 -8.01
N GLN A 64 14.49 17.35 -6.75
CA GLN A 64 15.65 17.76 -5.95
C GLN A 64 16.98 17.27 -6.55
N LEU A 65 16.96 16.13 -7.25
CA LEU A 65 18.11 15.57 -7.98
C LEU A 65 18.27 16.14 -9.40
N GLY A 66 17.37 17.05 -9.83
CA GLY A 66 17.38 17.62 -11.17
C GLY A 66 16.98 16.65 -12.29
N VAL A 67 16.28 15.55 -11.97
CA VAL A 67 15.90 14.51 -12.93
C VAL A 67 14.40 14.54 -13.21
N THR A 68 14.03 14.45 -14.49
CA THR A 68 12.62 14.56 -14.93
C THR A 68 11.98 13.22 -15.28
N ARG A 69 12.77 12.20 -15.65
CA ARG A 69 12.27 10.86 -15.97
C ARG A 69 12.89 9.82 -15.06
N LEU A 70 12.06 8.94 -14.52
CA LEU A 70 12.53 7.92 -13.59
C LEU A 70 13.59 7.00 -14.21
N VAL A 71 13.47 6.69 -15.51
CA VAL A 71 14.44 5.87 -16.25
C VAL A 71 15.86 6.43 -16.24
N ASP A 72 16.02 7.74 -16.08
CA ASP A 72 17.34 8.39 -16.02
C ASP A 72 18.01 8.21 -14.64
N LEU A 73 17.26 7.75 -13.61
CA LEU A 73 17.79 7.40 -12.28
C LEU A 73 18.00 5.89 -12.08
N ILE A 74 17.33 5.04 -12.87
CA ILE A 74 17.39 3.59 -12.65
C ILE A 74 18.83 3.11 -12.92
N GLY A 75 19.47 2.58 -11.88
CA GLY A 75 20.82 2.03 -11.97
C GLY A 75 21.96 3.04 -11.83
N ARG A 76 21.67 4.33 -11.63
CA ARG A 76 22.69 5.30 -11.19
C ARG A 76 23.15 4.95 -9.77
N THR A 77 24.46 4.78 -9.60
CA THR A 77 25.12 4.46 -8.32
C THR A 77 26.34 5.34 -8.05
N ASP A 78 26.55 6.35 -8.89
CA ASP A 78 27.53 7.41 -8.72
C ASP A 78 27.34 8.19 -7.42
#